data_AF-A0A1J4SVM9-F1
#
_entry.id   AF-A0A1J4SVM9-F1
#
_cell.length_a   1.000
_cell.length_b   1.000
_cell.length_c   1.000
_cell.angle_alpha   90.00
_cell.angle_beta   90.00
_cell.angle_gamma   90.00
#
_symmetry.space_group_name_H-M   'P 1'
#
loop_
_entity.id
_entity.type
_entity.pdbx_description
1 polymer ?
#
loop_
_entity_poly.entity_id
_entity_poly.type
_entity_poly.pdbx_seq_one_letter_code
_entity_poly.pdbx_strand_id
1 'polypeptide(L)'
;MFVARRDIDALRFPEGAVLVTPMALPRWAALLSRASALVTEQGGITGHLANVAREFGVPALFDVDGASARFAEGGTVTVDALGRRIYAGRVEALLAEATPHAPLMAGSPVYETLREVSRLILPLNLTDPEAPEFRPEACATYHDITRFAHEMSVRCMFDFGTKSGLASQASKQLVCKVPMQWWVVNLDDGFSREVPERFVNLADIASPPMLAIWDGITAVPWAGPPAPSGAGLMSVFLQATMNPELAEGAAGGFNERNVFMISRRYACLNSRFGFHFTTIEAMLAEGGFDSYAGFKFSGGAADESRRNLRAALICDVLERHGFQTKLRGDNLFAKAESRRHGFILDRLRILGYLLVHTRQLDMAMADQGAADALRDKLLADIEVMLARPFMPGEKTGDDPLPDGEGGPGTRAGGA
;
A
#
# COMPACT_ATOMS: atom_id res chain seq x y z
N MET A 1 15.71 -7.94 -26.83
CA MET A 1 15.38 -7.88 -25.39
C MET A 1 14.26 -6.89 -25.17
N PHE A 2 13.56 -6.97 -24.04
CA PHE A 2 12.48 -6.07 -23.70
C PHE A 2 12.52 -5.74 -22.20
N VAL A 3 12.44 -4.46 -21.85
CA VAL A 3 12.50 -4.00 -20.45
C VAL A 3 11.08 -3.77 -19.94
N ALA A 4 10.62 -4.61 -19.01
CA ALA A 4 9.30 -4.48 -18.40
C ALA A 4 9.39 -3.78 -17.03
N ARG A 5 8.68 -2.66 -16.88
CA ARG A 5 8.61 -1.87 -15.64
C ARG A 5 7.20 -1.78 -15.08
N ARG A 6 6.20 -1.68 -15.96
CA ARG A 6 4.78 -1.47 -15.63
C ARG A 6 3.91 -2.58 -16.23
N ASP A 7 2.70 -2.73 -15.71
CA ASP A 7 1.76 -3.77 -16.18
C ASP A 7 1.45 -3.67 -17.67
N ILE A 8 1.37 -2.45 -18.21
CA ILE A 8 1.14 -2.23 -19.64
C ILE A 8 2.26 -2.79 -20.53
N ASP A 9 3.48 -2.92 -20.00
CA ASP A 9 4.61 -3.45 -20.74
C ASP A 9 4.44 -4.96 -20.99
N ALA A 10 3.74 -5.67 -20.10
CA ALA A 10 3.41 -7.09 -20.27
C ALA A 10 2.57 -7.35 -21.54
N LEU A 11 1.67 -6.42 -21.87
CA LEU A 11 0.82 -6.50 -23.06
C LEU A 11 1.61 -6.33 -24.37
N ARG A 12 2.74 -5.62 -24.30
CA ARG A 12 3.62 -5.33 -25.44
C ARG A 12 4.81 -6.29 -25.55
N PHE A 13 4.99 -7.18 -24.58
CA PHE A 13 6.12 -8.10 -24.52
C PHE A 13 6.15 -8.99 -25.78
N PRO A 14 7.22 -8.95 -26.59
CA PRO A 14 7.34 -9.78 -27.78
C PRO A 14 7.62 -11.24 -27.41
N GLU A 15 7.07 -12.17 -28.19
CA GLU A 15 7.38 -13.59 -28.04
C GLU A 15 8.85 -13.87 -28.39
N GLY A 16 9.50 -14.74 -27.61
CA GLY A 16 10.92 -15.07 -27.76
C GLY A 16 11.89 -13.99 -27.27
N ALA A 17 11.42 -12.88 -26.72
CA ALA A 17 12.30 -11.83 -26.19
C ALA A 17 12.94 -12.23 -24.85
N VAL A 18 14.14 -11.70 -24.59
CA VAL A 18 14.73 -11.71 -23.24
C VAL A 18 14.03 -10.66 -22.39
N LEU A 19 13.39 -11.10 -21.31
CA LEU A 19 12.71 -10.26 -20.34
C LEU A 19 13.72 -9.66 -19.36
N VAL A 20 13.78 -8.34 -19.31
CA VAL A 20 14.60 -7.60 -18.34
C VAL A 20 13.67 -6.81 -17.44
N THR A 21 13.85 -6.88 -16.12
CA THR A 21 13.03 -6.11 -15.18
C THR A 21 13.84 -5.61 -13.97
N PRO A 22 13.57 -4.40 -13.44
CA PRO A 22 14.25 -3.90 -12.26
C PRO A 22 14.01 -4.77 -11.01
N MET A 23 12.86 -5.43 -10.91
CA MET A 23 12.47 -6.19 -9.71
C MET A 23 11.78 -7.50 -10.09
N ALA A 24 12.14 -8.58 -9.42
CA ALA A 24 11.63 -9.94 -9.61
C ALA A 24 10.19 -10.13 -9.09
N LEU A 25 9.25 -9.35 -9.61
CA LEU A 25 7.85 -9.35 -9.18
C LEU A 25 7.10 -10.60 -9.68
N PRO A 26 6.22 -11.21 -8.87
CA PRO A 26 5.41 -12.38 -9.27
C PRO A 26 4.60 -12.16 -10.55
N ARG A 27 4.15 -10.93 -10.82
CA ARG A 27 3.37 -10.58 -12.03
C ARG A 27 4.08 -10.96 -13.34
N TRP A 28 5.41 -10.95 -13.36
CA TRP A 28 6.21 -11.27 -14.53
C TRP A 28 6.22 -12.76 -14.87
N ALA A 29 5.76 -13.62 -13.95
CA ALA A 29 5.61 -15.06 -14.19
C ALA A 29 4.78 -15.36 -15.44
N ALA A 30 3.74 -14.57 -15.71
CA ALA A 30 2.89 -14.74 -16.89
C ALA A 30 3.62 -14.53 -18.22
N LEU A 31 4.76 -13.83 -18.22
CA LEU A 31 5.57 -13.58 -19.41
C LEU A 31 6.59 -14.69 -19.66
N LEU A 32 6.90 -15.53 -18.67
CA LEU A 32 7.96 -16.54 -18.76
C LEU A 32 7.69 -17.60 -19.83
N SER A 33 6.43 -17.95 -20.05
CA SER A 33 6.03 -18.86 -21.13
C SER A 33 6.38 -18.37 -22.53
N ARG A 34 6.59 -17.06 -22.70
CA ARG A 34 6.93 -16.40 -23.96
C ARG A 34 8.36 -15.87 -23.97
N ALA A 35 9.07 -15.92 -22.85
CA ALA A 35 10.40 -15.34 -22.71
C ALA A 35 11.49 -16.36 -23.06
N SER A 36 12.52 -15.93 -23.78
CA SER A 36 13.69 -16.79 -24.06
C SER A 36 14.70 -16.82 -22.90
N ALA A 37 14.71 -15.77 -22.07
CA ALA A 37 15.47 -15.69 -20.83
C ALA A 37 14.90 -14.59 -19.92
N LEU A 38 15.25 -14.64 -18.63
CA LEU A 38 14.92 -13.64 -17.62
C LEU A 38 16.20 -13.00 -17.05
N VAL A 39 16.20 -11.68 -16.91
CA VAL A 39 17.24 -10.92 -16.19
C VAL A 39 16.56 -9.95 -15.24
N THR A 40 16.93 -10.00 -13.96
CA THR A 40 16.40 -9.07 -12.95
C THR A 40 17.52 -8.32 -12.23
N GLU A 41 17.30 -7.04 -11.93
CA GLU A 41 18.26 -6.25 -11.15
C GLU A 41 18.11 -6.53 -9.65
N GLN A 42 16.88 -6.63 -9.15
CA GLN A 42 16.58 -6.91 -7.75
C GLN A 42 15.76 -8.19 -7.61
N GLY A 43 16.23 -9.10 -6.77
CA GLY A 43 15.57 -10.37 -6.49
C GLY A 43 16.58 -11.46 -6.19
N GLY A 44 16.14 -12.52 -5.49
CA GLY A 44 17.01 -13.65 -5.14
C GLY A 44 16.76 -14.87 -6.01
N ILE A 45 17.80 -15.69 -6.19
CA ILE A 45 17.73 -16.99 -6.89
C ILE A 45 16.80 -18.02 -6.21
N THR A 46 16.42 -17.77 -4.94
CA THR A 46 15.44 -18.57 -4.19
C THR A 46 14.05 -17.93 -4.14
N GLY A 47 13.87 -16.77 -4.78
CA GLY A 47 12.62 -16.03 -4.80
C GLY A 47 11.56 -16.70 -5.68
N HIS A 48 10.31 -16.28 -5.52
CA HIS A 48 9.17 -16.88 -6.22
C HIS A 48 9.37 -16.89 -7.75
N LEU A 49 9.73 -15.75 -8.36
CA LEU A 49 9.97 -15.67 -9.80
C LEU A 49 11.13 -16.56 -10.27
N ALA A 50 12.15 -16.79 -9.42
CA ALA A 50 13.24 -17.71 -9.72
C ALA A 50 12.80 -19.16 -9.70
N ASN A 51 11.89 -19.54 -8.80
CA ASN A 51 11.29 -20.87 -8.78
C ASN A 51 10.45 -21.09 -10.05
N VAL A 52 9.59 -20.13 -10.40
CA VAL A 52 8.78 -20.20 -11.61
C VAL A 52 9.67 -20.25 -12.86
N ALA A 53 10.72 -19.45 -12.95
CA ALA A 53 11.65 -19.53 -14.09
C ALA A 53 12.29 -20.92 -14.25
N ARG A 54 12.66 -21.57 -13.14
CA ARG A 54 13.18 -22.95 -13.14
C ARG A 54 12.13 -23.98 -13.53
N GLU A 55 10.90 -23.84 -13.04
CA GLU A 55 9.79 -24.71 -13.39
C GLU A 55 9.47 -24.64 -14.88
N PHE A 56 9.47 -23.43 -15.44
CA PHE A 56 9.27 -23.24 -16.87
C PHE A 56 10.50 -23.70 -17.66
N GLY A 57 11.70 -23.69 -17.08
CA GLY A 57 12.93 -23.98 -17.82
C GLY A 57 13.42 -22.77 -18.61
N VAL A 58 13.12 -21.56 -18.14
CA VAL A 58 13.63 -20.30 -18.68
C VAL A 58 14.99 -20.00 -18.04
N PRO A 59 16.09 -19.84 -18.81
CA PRO A 59 17.36 -19.37 -18.28
C PRO A 59 17.20 -18.03 -17.58
N ALA A 60 17.64 -17.92 -16.33
CA ALA A 60 17.39 -16.74 -15.51
C ALA A 60 18.63 -16.27 -14.74
N LEU A 61 18.87 -14.95 -14.77
CA LEU A 61 19.84 -14.26 -13.95
C LEU A 61 19.12 -13.29 -13.01
N PHE A 62 19.51 -13.32 -11.74
CA PHE A 62 19.00 -12.45 -10.70
C PHE A 62 20.15 -11.64 -10.11
N ASP A 63 19.82 -10.48 -9.51
CA ASP A 63 20.80 -9.59 -8.88
C ASP A 63 21.82 -9.02 -9.89
N VAL A 64 21.35 -8.68 -11.11
CA VAL A 64 22.19 -8.11 -12.18
C VAL A 64 22.07 -6.60 -12.19
N ASP A 65 22.85 -5.94 -11.34
CA ASP A 65 22.83 -4.49 -11.17
C ASP A 65 22.94 -3.71 -12.49
N GLY A 66 22.01 -2.79 -12.70
CA GLY A 66 21.96 -1.88 -13.84
C GLY A 66 21.64 -2.54 -15.19
N ALA A 67 21.14 -3.78 -15.21
CA ALA A 67 20.75 -4.46 -16.45
C ALA A 67 19.73 -3.65 -17.27
N SER A 68 18.73 -3.04 -16.63
CA SER A 68 17.67 -2.28 -17.29
C SER A 68 18.16 -0.98 -17.95
N ALA A 69 19.32 -0.46 -17.52
CA ALA A 69 19.94 0.74 -18.06
C ALA A 69 21.06 0.44 -19.06
N ARG A 70 21.77 -0.68 -18.88
CA ARG A 70 22.94 -1.06 -19.69
C ARG A 70 22.59 -1.55 -21.10
N PHE A 71 21.41 -2.10 -21.29
CA PHE A 71 21.05 -2.70 -22.57
C PHE A 71 19.94 -1.92 -23.28
N ALA A 72 20.12 -1.68 -24.57
CA ALA A 72 19.15 -0.98 -25.40
C ALA A 72 17.92 -1.86 -25.67
N GLU A 73 16.73 -1.29 -25.53
CA GLU A 73 15.47 -1.95 -25.85
C GLU A 73 15.45 -2.41 -27.32
N GLY A 74 14.99 -3.64 -27.58
CA GLY A 74 15.07 -4.25 -28.90
C GLY A 74 16.43 -4.86 -29.26
N GLY A 75 17.49 -4.63 -28.48
CA GLY A 75 18.81 -5.21 -28.71
C GLY A 75 18.82 -6.74 -28.65
N THR A 76 19.58 -7.38 -29.53
CA THR A 76 19.80 -8.83 -29.50
C THR A 76 20.90 -9.18 -28.50
N VAL A 77 20.62 -10.11 -27.60
CA VAL A 77 21.55 -10.59 -26.58
C VAL A 77 21.41 -12.10 -26.41
N THR A 78 22.47 -12.74 -25.90
CA THR A 78 22.45 -14.14 -25.48
C THR A 78 22.67 -14.20 -23.98
N VAL A 79 21.78 -14.89 -23.26
CA VAL A 79 21.88 -15.06 -21.82
C VAL A 79 22.39 -16.45 -21.51
N ASP A 80 23.53 -16.51 -20.83
CA ASP A 80 24.14 -17.74 -20.34
C ASP A 80 23.97 -17.79 -18.82
N ALA A 81 22.92 -18.49 -18.39
CA ALA A 81 22.59 -18.62 -16.97
C ALA A 81 23.62 -19.47 -16.20
N LEU A 82 24.23 -20.48 -16.84
CA LEU A 82 25.23 -21.36 -16.23
C LEU A 82 26.57 -20.65 -16.07
N GLY A 83 27.03 -19.97 -17.13
CA GLY A 83 28.24 -19.16 -17.13
C GLY A 83 28.07 -17.81 -16.43
N ARG A 84 26.85 -17.44 -16.03
CA ARG A 84 26.49 -16.17 -15.37
C ARG A 84 26.90 -14.95 -16.19
N ARG A 85 26.66 -14.99 -17.50
CA ARG A 85 27.07 -13.95 -18.45
C ARG A 85 25.94 -13.57 -19.39
N ILE A 86 25.99 -12.32 -19.86
CA ILE A 86 25.13 -11.81 -20.91
C ILE A 86 26.05 -11.33 -22.03
N TYR A 87 25.88 -11.89 -23.22
CA TYR A 87 26.65 -11.55 -24.40
C TYR A 87 25.83 -10.61 -25.30
N ALA A 88 26.49 -9.62 -25.89
CA ALA A 88 25.89 -8.83 -26.95
C ALA A 88 25.75 -9.68 -28.22
N GLY A 89 24.59 -9.62 -28.88
CA GLY A 89 24.31 -10.41 -30.08
C GLY A 89 23.93 -11.87 -29.80
N ARG A 90 23.86 -12.66 -30.87
CA ARG A 90 23.58 -14.10 -30.84
C ARG A 90 24.88 -14.89 -30.78
N VAL A 91 25.00 -15.78 -29.81
CA VAL A 91 26.13 -16.72 -29.69
C VAL A 91 25.64 -18.12 -30.05
N GLU A 92 25.79 -18.50 -31.32
CA GLU A 92 25.22 -19.74 -31.86
C GLU A 92 25.73 -21.01 -31.15
N ALA A 93 26.97 -21.02 -30.65
CA ALA A 93 27.51 -22.15 -29.88
C ALA A 93 26.70 -22.42 -28.60
N LEU A 94 26.31 -21.36 -27.87
CA LEU A 94 25.50 -21.49 -26.65
C LEU A 94 24.05 -21.83 -26.98
N LEU A 95 23.53 -21.31 -28.09
CA LEU A 95 22.16 -21.58 -28.54
C LEU A 95 22.01 -23.02 -29.05
N ALA A 96 23.06 -23.61 -29.62
CA ALA A 96 23.06 -25.01 -30.04
C ALA A 96 23.00 -25.99 -28.85
N GLU A 97 23.48 -25.58 -27.68
CA GLU A 97 23.41 -26.34 -26.43
C GLU A 97 22.09 -26.11 -25.67
N ALA A 98 21.27 -25.15 -26.10
CA ALA A 98 20.04 -24.81 -25.41
C ALA A 98 18.99 -25.92 -25.57
N THR A 99 18.49 -26.43 -24.44
CA THR A 99 17.39 -27.39 -24.42
C THR A 99 16.11 -26.72 -24.93
N PRO A 100 15.41 -27.27 -25.94
CA PRO A 100 14.15 -26.70 -26.41
C PRO A 100 13.12 -26.59 -25.29
N HIS A 101 12.52 -25.41 -25.17
CA HIS A 101 11.44 -25.15 -24.23
C HIS A 101 10.16 -25.79 -24.77
N ALA A 102 9.73 -26.91 -24.19
CA ALA A 102 8.39 -27.42 -24.46
C ALA A 102 7.39 -26.58 -23.65
N PRO A 103 6.34 -26.00 -24.27
CA PRO A 103 5.30 -25.35 -23.50
C PRO A 103 4.71 -26.39 -22.53
N LEU A 104 4.92 -26.17 -21.23
CA LEU A 104 4.48 -27.11 -20.22
C LEU A 104 2.99 -27.37 -20.38
N MET A 105 2.70 -28.63 -20.70
CA MET A 105 1.37 -29.22 -20.69
C MET A 105 0.39 -28.75 -21.77
N ALA A 106 0.76 -27.86 -22.70
CA ALA A 106 -0.14 -27.43 -23.78
C ALA A 106 -0.63 -28.64 -24.61
N GLY A 107 -1.95 -28.85 -24.64
CA GLY A 107 -2.59 -30.01 -25.31
C GLY A 107 -2.61 -31.30 -24.49
N SER A 108 -2.09 -31.31 -23.26
CA SER A 108 -2.21 -32.45 -22.34
C SER A 108 -3.57 -32.47 -21.63
N PRO A 109 -4.08 -33.65 -21.24
CA PRO A 109 -5.29 -33.76 -20.42
C PRO A 109 -5.21 -32.97 -19.10
N VAL A 110 -4.02 -32.86 -18.51
CA VAL A 110 -3.80 -32.13 -17.26
C VAL A 110 -3.98 -30.63 -17.46
N TYR A 111 -3.46 -30.07 -18.56
CA TYR A 111 -3.67 -28.64 -18.88
C TYR A 111 -5.14 -28.31 -19.13
N GLU A 112 -5.86 -29.15 -19.87
CA GLU A 112 -7.29 -28.93 -20.09
C GLU A 112 -8.07 -28.99 -18.77
N THR A 113 -7.74 -29.94 -17.90
CA THR A 113 -8.34 -30.04 -16.56
C THR A 113 -8.04 -28.79 -15.73
N LEU A 114 -6.77 -28.35 -15.67
CA LEU A 114 -6.40 -27.12 -14.95
C LEU A 114 -7.08 -25.89 -15.53
N ARG A 115 -7.24 -25.82 -16.86
CA ARG A 115 -7.93 -24.72 -17.53
C ARG A 115 -9.41 -24.69 -17.17
N GLU A 116 -10.09 -25.84 -17.13
CA GLU A 116 -11.48 -25.93 -16.69
C GLU A 116 -11.64 -25.55 -15.22
N VAL A 117 -10.80 -26.12 -14.34
CA VAL A 117 -10.82 -25.83 -12.90
C VAL A 117 -10.52 -24.36 -12.63
N SER A 118 -9.62 -23.72 -13.39
CA SER A 118 -9.28 -22.31 -13.21
C SER A 118 -10.49 -21.37 -13.33
N ARG A 119 -11.51 -21.74 -14.11
CA ARG A 119 -12.75 -20.96 -14.26
C ARG A 119 -13.60 -20.93 -12.99
N LEU A 120 -13.45 -21.94 -12.14
CA LEU A 120 -14.14 -22.05 -10.85
C LEU A 120 -13.33 -21.46 -9.69
N ILE A 121 -12.04 -21.18 -9.91
CA ILE A 121 -11.14 -20.68 -8.87
C ILE A 121 -10.84 -19.20 -9.04
N LEU A 122 -10.39 -18.76 -10.22
CA LEU A 122 -9.74 -17.47 -10.41
C LEU A 122 -10.67 -16.25 -10.48
N PRO A 123 -11.82 -16.29 -11.19
CA PRO A 123 -12.65 -15.09 -11.36
C PRO A 123 -13.14 -14.55 -10.02
N LEU A 124 -13.19 -13.22 -9.89
CA LEU A 124 -13.73 -12.54 -8.72
C LEU A 124 -14.97 -11.76 -9.14
N ASN A 125 -16.13 -12.21 -8.69
CA ASN A 125 -17.43 -11.63 -9.01
C ASN A 125 -17.92 -10.74 -7.85
N LEU A 126 -17.65 -11.13 -6.60
CA LEU A 126 -17.99 -10.37 -5.40
C LEU A 126 -17.00 -9.24 -5.14
N THR A 127 -17.11 -8.16 -5.90
CA THR A 127 -16.15 -7.05 -5.86
C THR A 127 -16.54 -5.92 -4.89
N ASP A 128 -17.83 -5.62 -4.76
CA ASP A 128 -18.35 -4.57 -3.89
C ASP A 128 -19.02 -5.17 -2.64
N PRO A 129 -18.47 -4.95 -1.42
CA PRO A 129 -19.01 -5.48 -0.18
C PRO A 129 -20.35 -4.86 0.25
N GLU A 130 -20.70 -3.69 -0.28
CA GLU A 130 -21.95 -2.98 0.04
C GLU A 130 -23.07 -3.26 -0.97
N ALA A 131 -22.76 -3.97 -2.05
CA ALA A 131 -23.73 -4.36 -3.05
C ALA A 131 -24.76 -5.37 -2.49
N PRO A 132 -26.04 -5.29 -2.89
CA PRO A 132 -27.07 -6.25 -2.47
C PRO A 132 -26.73 -7.70 -2.80
N GLU A 133 -25.93 -7.91 -3.85
CA GLU A 133 -25.47 -9.21 -4.31
C GLU A 133 -24.30 -9.75 -3.49
N PHE A 134 -23.71 -8.98 -2.55
CA PHE A 134 -22.63 -9.44 -1.67
C PHE A 134 -23.14 -10.39 -0.57
N ARG A 135 -23.56 -11.58 -1.01
CA ARG A 135 -24.20 -12.60 -0.18
C ARG A 135 -23.55 -13.96 -0.43
N PRO A 136 -23.63 -14.90 0.53
CA PRO A 136 -23.09 -16.24 0.36
C PRO A 136 -23.63 -16.92 -0.89
N GLU A 137 -24.91 -16.70 -1.21
CA GLU A 137 -25.60 -17.31 -2.35
C GLU A 137 -25.07 -16.86 -3.72
N ALA A 138 -24.37 -15.72 -3.78
CA ALA A 138 -23.79 -15.17 -4.99
C ALA A 138 -22.32 -15.59 -5.21
N CYS A 139 -21.74 -16.39 -4.31
CA CYS A 139 -20.39 -16.93 -4.48
C CYS A 139 -20.37 -17.97 -5.61
N ALA A 140 -19.84 -17.60 -6.77
CA ALA A 140 -19.76 -18.49 -7.94
C ALA A 140 -18.40 -19.20 -8.07
N THR A 141 -17.39 -18.73 -7.34
CA THR A 141 -16.01 -19.24 -7.39
C THR A 141 -15.38 -19.39 -6.00
N TYR A 142 -14.28 -20.13 -5.91
CA TYR A 142 -13.50 -20.22 -4.66
C TYR A 142 -12.91 -18.85 -4.22
N HIS A 143 -12.60 -17.97 -5.18
CA HIS A 143 -12.14 -16.62 -4.87
C HIS A 143 -13.26 -15.76 -4.27
N ASP A 144 -14.50 -15.92 -4.75
CA ASP A 144 -15.67 -15.25 -4.15
C ASP A 144 -15.89 -15.69 -2.69
N ILE A 145 -15.80 -17.00 -2.41
CA ILE A 145 -15.91 -17.53 -1.04
C ILE A 145 -14.85 -16.91 -0.14
N THR A 146 -13.60 -16.86 -0.61
CA THR A 146 -12.48 -16.29 0.14
C THR A 146 -12.70 -14.79 0.40
N ARG A 147 -13.16 -14.04 -0.60
CA ARG A 147 -13.46 -12.61 -0.48
C ARG A 147 -14.62 -12.36 0.49
N PHE A 148 -15.69 -13.14 0.41
CA PHE A 148 -16.83 -13.04 1.31
C PHE A 148 -16.45 -13.35 2.76
N ALA A 149 -15.73 -14.45 3.00
CA ALA A 149 -15.27 -14.82 4.33
C ALA A 149 -14.33 -13.76 4.94
N HIS A 150 -13.45 -13.18 4.13
CA HIS A 150 -12.60 -12.07 4.57
C HIS A 150 -13.44 -10.87 5.01
N GLU A 151 -14.41 -10.45 4.20
CA GLU A 151 -15.27 -9.31 4.52
C GLU A 151 -16.08 -9.54 5.81
N MET A 152 -16.67 -10.73 5.99
CA MET A 152 -17.38 -11.07 7.22
C MET A 152 -16.46 -11.09 8.44
N SER A 153 -15.21 -11.55 8.28
CA SER A 153 -14.22 -11.52 9.35
C SER A 153 -13.87 -10.09 9.77
N VAL A 154 -13.71 -9.19 8.79
CA VAL A 154 -13.47 -7.77 9.04
C VAL A 154 -14.66 -7.13 9.76
N ARG A 155 -15.89 -7.35 9.28
CA ARG A 155 -17.12 -6.87 9.94
C ARG A 155 -17.21 -7.37 11.38
N CYS A 156 -16.97 -8.66 11.60
CA CYS A 156 -17.01 -9.26 12.93
C CYS A 156 -15.96 -8.67 13.89
N MET A 157 -14.74 -8.41 13.42
CA MET A 157 -13.69 -7.76 14.20
C MET A 157 -14.13 -6.38 14.72
N PHE A 158 -14.77 -5.57 13.87
CA PHE A 158 -15.27 -4.25 14.26
C PHE A 158 -16.52 -4.33 15.15
N ASP A 159 -17.45 -5.24 14.85
CA ASP A 159 -18.64 -5.48 15.67
C ASP A 159 -18.28 -5.95 17.09
N PHE A 160 -17.29 -6.84 17.21
CA PHE A 160 -16.83 -7.39 18.48
C PHE A 160 -16.26 -6.28 19.38
N GLY A 161 -15.44 -5.37 18.82
CA GLY A 161 -14.91 -4.22 19.55
C GLY A 161 -16.01 -3.29 20.07
N THR A 162 -17.08 -3.10 19.28
CA THR A 162 -18.21 -2.23 19.63
C THR A 162 -19.10 -2.84 20.71
N LYS A 163 -19.34 -4.16 20.69
CA LYS A 163 -20.27 -4.87 21.60
C LYS A 163 -19.68 -5.22 22.96
N SER A 164 -18.38 -5.40 23.07
CA SER A 164 -17.74 -5.92 24.30
C SER A 164 -17.21 -4.84 25.25
N GLY A 165 -17.28 -3.54 24.90
CA GLY A 165 -16.78 -2.42 25.72
C GLY A 165 -15.25 -2.36 25.86
N LEU A 166 -14.54 -3.45 25.52
CA LEU A 166 -13.08 -3.56 25.54
C LEU A 166 -12.38 -2.54 24.64
N ALA A 167 -13.01 -2.09 23.53
CA ALA A 167 -12.42 -1.09 22.64
C ALA A 167 -12.11 0.25 23.34
N SER A 168 -12.85 0.60 24.39
CA SER A 168 -12.62 1.82 25.18
C SER A 168 -11.49 1.70 26.22
N GLN A 169 -11.14 0.48 26.64
CA GLN A 169 -10.02 0.19 27.56
C GLN A 169 -8.73 -0.22 26.82
N ALA A 170 -8.85 -0.84 25.65
CA ALA A 170 -7.72 -1.31 24.84
C ALA A 170 -7.05 -0.19 24.02
N SER A 171 -7.77 0.90 23.73
CA SER A 171 -7.24 2.03 22.97
C SER A 171 -6.85 3.19 23.88
N LYS A 172 -5.65 3.73 23.65
CA LYS A 172 -5.10 4.89 24.36
C LYS A 172 -5.01 6.07 23.43
N GLN A 173 -5.35 7.25 23.91
CA GLN A 173 -5.22 8.46 23.11
C GLN A 173 -3.76 8.93 23.13
N LEU A 174 -3.18 9.14 21.95
CA LEU A 174 -1.81 9.63 21.81
C LEU A 174 -1.75 11.12 22.18
N VAL A 175 -0.85 11.46 23.10
CA VAL A 175 -0.53 12.85 23.44
C VAL A 175 0.33 13.42 22.31
N CYS A 176 -0.19 14.44 21.61
CA CYS A 176 0.50 15.07 20.50
C CYS A 176 0.02 16.51 20.25
N LYS A 177 0.88 17.32 19.63
CA LYS A 177 0.61 18.71 19.24
C LYS A 177 0.03 18.88 17.83
N VAL A 178 -0.34 17.76 17.19
CA VAL A 178 -0.95 17.77 15.86
C VAL A 178 -2.46 18.06 16.02
N PRO A 179 -3.11 18.85 15.15
CA PRO A 179 -4.52 19.25 15.28
C PRO A 179 -5.56 18.11 15.23
N MET A 180 -5.13 16.85 15.27
CA MET A 180 -6.00 15.67 15.20
C MET A 180 -5.79 14.76 16.40
N GLN A 181 -6.86 14.08 16.79
CA GLN A 181 -6.80 13.04 17.80
C GLN A 181 -6.45 11.70 17.16
N TRP A 182 -5.57 10.96 17.83
CA TRP A 182 -5.08 9.65 17.42
C TRP A 182 -5.22 8.68 18.58
N TRP A 183 -5.64 7.46 18.27
CA TRP A 183 -5.77 6.38 19.24
C TRP A 183 -4.80 5.26 18.89
N VAL A 184 -4.27 4.59 19.89
CA VAL A 184 -3.31 3.50 19.75
C VAL A 184 -3.80 2.30 20.53
N VAL A 185 -3.97 1.19 19.83
CA VAL A 185 -4.26 -0.13 20.39
C VAL A 185 -2.97 -0.93 20.37
N ASN A 186 -2.50 -1.31 21.55
CA ASN A 186 -1.35 -2.18 21.69
C ASN A 186 -1.80 -3.64 21.55
N LEU A 187 -1.22 -4.37 20.60
CA LEU A 187 -1.55 -5.78 20.36
C LEU A 187 -0.75 -6.74 21.26
N ASP A 188 0.43 -6.31 21.73
CA ASP A 188 1.26 -7.01 22.72
C ASP A 188 2.48 -6.15 23.12
N ASP A 189 3.51 -6.15 22.28
CA ASP A 189 4.83 -5.55 22.52
C ASP A 189 5.06 -4.23 21.76
N GLY A 190 3.98 -3.54 21.38
CA GLY A 190 4.02 -2.27 20.68
C GLY A 190 4.36 -1.07 21.56
N PHE A 191 4.24 -1.21 22.88
CA PHE A 191 4.68 -0.22 23.86
C PHE A 191 5.99 -0.64 24.54
N SER A 192 6.79 0.34 24.94
CA SER A 192 8.05 0.14 25.67
C SER A 192 7.83 -0.26 27.15
N ARG A 193 6.65 0.05 27.67
CA ARG A 193 6.18 -0.30 29.01
C ARG A 193 4.67 -0.46 29.02
N GLU A 194 4.13 -1.07 30.07
CA GLU A 194 2.70 -0.96 30.33
C GLU A 194 2.31 0.49 30.66
N VAL A 195 1.20 0.92 30.08
CA VAL A 195 0.60 2.23 30.30
C VAL A 195 -0.80 1.94 30.81
N PRO A 196 -1.13 2.05 32.11
CA PRO A 196 -2.50 1.82 32.58
C PRO A 196 -3.44 2.99 32.24
N GLU A 197 -2.89 4.17 31.98
CA GLU A 197 -3.64 5.40 31.76
C GLU A 197 -4.36 5.43 30.39
N ARG A 198 -5.33 6.33 30.27
CA ARG A 198 -6.06 6.57 29.00
C ARG A 198 -5.19 7.21 27.92
N PHE A 199 -4.13 7.91 28.31
CA PHE A 199 -3.24 8.63 27.41
C PHE A 199 -1.89 7.91 27.29
N VAL A 200 -1.31 7.93 26.10
CA VAL A 200 0.01 7.36 25.81
C VAL A 200 0.89 8.42 25.16
N ASN A 201 2.17 8.49 25.55
CA ASN A 201 3.11 9.40 24.91
C ASN A 201 3.83 8.71 23.76
N LEU A 202 4.32 9.49 22.79
CA LEU A 202 5.11 8.93 21.69
C LEU A 202 6.37 8.21 22.20
N ALA A 203 6.96 8.68 23.30
CA ALA A 203 8.12 8.05 23.95
C ALA A 203 7.81 6.64 24.52
N ASP A 204 6.54 6.33 24.75
CA ASP A 204 6.09 5.03 25.23
C ASP A 204 5.90 4.01 24.08
N ILE A 205 6.04 4.43 22.82
CA ILE A 205 5.86 3.58 21.63
C ILE A 205 7.17 2.87 21.28
N ALA A 206 7.12 1.54 21.19
CA ALA A 206 8.24 0.68 20.82
C ALA A 206 8.14 0.10 19.39
N SER A 207 7.15 0.53 18.60
CA SER A 207 6.91 0.07 17.23
C SER A 207 7.61 0.96 16.20
N PRO A 208 8.75 0.56 15.60
CA PRO A 208 9.37 1.31 14.52
C PRO A 208 8.46 1.61 13.33
N PRO A 209 7.57 0.70 12.86
CA PRO A 209 6.68 1.04 11.74
C PRO A 209 5.67 2.13 12.10
N MET A 210 5.12 2.16 13.33
CA MET A 210 4.27 3.28 13.76
C MET A 210 5.07 4.58 13.83
N LEU A 211 6.27 4.55 14.44
CA LEU A 211 7.13 5.73 14.56
C LEU A 211 7.54 6.29 13.20
N ALA A 212 7.75 5.43 12.20
CA ALA A 212 8.05 5.86 10.83
C ALA A 212 6.86 6.57 10.18
N ILE A 213 5.65 6.03 10.33
CA ILE A 213 4.42 6.72 9.87
C ILE A 213 4.30 8.08 10.58
N TRP A 214 4.53 8.13 11.89
CA TRP A 214 4.44 9.35 12.69
C TRP A 214 5.48 10.41 12.33
N ASP A 215 6.71 10.00 12.04
CA ASP A 215 7.76 10.90 11.55
C ASP A 215 7.33 11.57 10.24
N GLY A 216 6.71 10.82 9.34
CA GLY A 216 6.11 11.35 8.11
C GLY A 216 5.00 12.35 8.35
N ILE A 217 4.05 12.03 9.25
CA ILE A 217 2.92 12.91 9.63
C ILE A 217 3.43 14.27 10.14
N THR A 218 4.55 14.27 10.87
CA THR A 218 5.08 15.45 11.55
C THR A 218 6.24 16.13 10.81
N ALA A 219 6.70 15.56 9.68
CA ALA A 219 7.87 16.05 8.95
C ALA A 219 7.69 17.48 8.43
N VAL A 220 6.50 17.81 7.93
CA VAL A 220 6.17 19.13 7.39
C VAL A 220 4.88 19.61 8.04
N PRO A 221 4.86 20.78 8.71
CA PRO A 221 3.65 21.34 9.29
C PRO A 221 2.53 21.48 8.26
N TRP A 222 1.35 20.99 8.60
CA TRP A 222 0.17 21.15 7.75
C TRP A 222 -0.36 22.59 7.88
N ALA A 223 -0.41 23.31 6.76
CA ALA A 223 -0.88 24.70 6.71
C ALA A 223 -2.42 24.84 6.81
N GLY A 224 -3.15 23.75 7.02
CA GLY A 224 -4.61 23.69 7.01
C GLY A 224 -5.17 23.24 5.65
N PRO A 225 -6.50 23.04 5.56
CA PRO A 225 -7.13 22.64 4.31
C PRO A 225 -7.00 23.77 3.27
N PRO A 226 -6.83 23.44 1.98
CA PRO A 226 -6.83 24.46 0.93
C PRO A 226 -8.14 25.26 0.96
N ALA A 227 -8.08 26.58 0.69
CA ALA A 227 -9.28 27.39 0.59
C ALA A 227 -10.19 26.82 -0.53
N PRO A 228 -11.45 26.42 -0.22
CA PRO A 228 -12.32 25.83 -1.23
C PRO A 228 -12.66 26.86 -2.30
N SER A 229 -12.60 26.46 -3.57
CA SER A 229 -13.17 27.26 -4.66
C SER A 229 -14.70 27.31 -4.54
N GLY A 230 -15.36 28.36 -5.02
CA GLY A 230 -16.83 28.46 -4.98
C GLY A 230 -17.56 27.26 -5.62
N ALA A 231 -16.95 26.66 -6.67
CA ALA A 231 -17.43 25.42 -7.29
C ALA A 231 -17.19 24.18 -6.40
N GLY A 232 -16.07 24.13 -5.68
CA GLY A 232 -15.77 23.07 -4.70
C GLY A 232 -16.71 23.07 -3.50
N LEU A 233 -17.12 24.24 -3.00
CA LEU A 233 -18.08 24.32 -1.89
C LEU A 233 -19.48 23.80 -2.27
N MET A 234 -19.94 24.13 -3.48
CA MET A 234 -21.25 23.68 -4.01
C MET A 234 -21.29 22.16 -4.21
N SER A 235 -20.20 21.54 -4.66
CA SER A 235 -20.14 20.08 -4.83
C SER A 235 -20.22 19.33 -3.49
N VAL A 236 -19.62 19.87 -2.43
CA VAL A 236 -19.69 19.31 -1.07
C VAL A 236 -21.12 19.39 -0.53
N PHE A 237 -21.78 20.53 -0.69
CA PHE A 237 -23.18 20.69 -0.26
C PHE A 237 -24.10 19.67 -0.93
N LEU A 238 -23.95 19.48 -2.24
CA LEU A 238 -24.74 18.51 -3.01
C LEU A 238 -24.48 17.07 -2.53
N GLN A 239 -23.21 16.69 -2.35
CA GLN A 239 -22.81 15.37 -1.85
C GLN A 239 -23.31 15.10 -0.42
N ALA A 240 -23.19 16.07 0.49
CA ALA A 240 -23.65 15.95 1.87
C ALA A 240 -25.18 15.83 1.97
N THR A 241 -25.94 16.45 1.07
CA THR A 241 -27.41 16.26 1.00
C THR A 241 -27.82 14.89 0.47
N MET A 242 -26.98 14.24 -0.33
CA MET A 242 -27.28 12.92 -0.91
C MET A 242 -26.86 11.76 -0.01
N ASN A 243 -25.92 11.96 0.92
CA ASN A 243 -25.45 10.95 1.87
C ASN A 243 -25.31 11.53 3.30
N PRO A 244 -26.41 11.50 4.10
CA PRO A 244 -26.43 12.10 5.43
C PRO A 244 -25.50 11.43 6.46
N GLU A 245 -25.13 10.16 6.26
CA GLU A 245 -24.18 9.42 7.11
C GLU A 245 -22.71 9.85 6.92
N LEU A 246 -22.45 10.77 5.99
CA LEU A 246 -21.11 11.28 5.66
C LEU A 246 -20.88 12.72 6.16
N ALA A 247 -21.83 13.31 6.90
CA ALA A 247 -21.72 14.66 7.44
C ALA A 247 -20.81 14.70 8.69
N GLU A 248 -19.83 15.60 8.71
CA GLU A 248 -18.98 15.85 9.88
C GLU A 248 -19.84 16.29 11.08
N GLY A 249 -19.74 15.56 12.20
CA GLY A 249 -20.38 15.93 13.47
C GLY A 249 -21.49 15.00 13.99
N ALA A 250 -21.80 13.90 13.29
CA ALA A 250 -22.60 12.82 13.89
C ALA A 250 -21.76 12.07 14.94
N ALA A 251 -22.38 11.66 16.06
CA ALA A 251 -21.69 10.93 17.12
C ALA A 251 -21.41 9.48 16.68
N GLY A 252 -20.34 9.24 15.93
CA GLY A 252 -20.03 7.90 15.45
C GLY A 252 -18.98 7.14 16.26
N GLY A 253 -19.06 5.82 16.10
CA GLY A 253 -18.24 4.84 16.80
C GLY A 253 -16.77 4.83 16.36
N PHE A 254 -16.08 3.73 16.66
CA PHE A 254 -14.66 3.53 16.39
C PHE A 254 -14.25 3.74 14.91
N ASN A 255 -15.22 3.64 13.99
CA ASN A 255 -15.07 3.76 12.54
C ASN A 255 -14.94 5.21 12.01
N GLU A 256 -14.85 6.20 12.93
CA GLU A 256 -14.70 7.62 12.60
C GLU A 256 -13.42 8.24 13.20
N ARG A 257 -12.48 7.42 13.69
CA ARG A 257 -11.28 7.86 14.40
C ARG A 257 -10.00 7.48 13.67
N ASN A 258 -8.93 8.23 13.90
CA ASN A 258 -7.58 7.82 13.48
C ASN A 258 -7.03 6.83 14.49
N VAL A 259 -6.96 5.55 14.11
CA VAL A 259 -6.58 4.47 15.03
C VAL A 259 -5.38 3.71 14.50
N PHE A 260 -4.32 3.66 15.29
CA PHE A 260 -3.20 2.75 15.16
C PHE A 260 -3.47 1.45 15.93
N MET A 261 -3.16 0.31 15.31
CA MET A 261 -3.02 -0.99 15.95
C MET A 261 -1.58 -1.44 15.77
N ILE A 262 -0.85 -1.69 16.86
CA ILE A 262 0.60 -1.86 16.80
C ILE A 262 1.11 -3.06 17.59
N SER A 263 2.20 -3.64 17.10
CA SER A 263 3.15 -4.47 17.84
C SER A 263 4.57 -3.95 17.55
N ARG A 264 5.61 -4.56 18.11
CA ARG A 264 7.00 -4.18 17.82
C ARG A 264 7.34 -4.20 16.33
N ARG A 265 6.69 -5.06 15.54
CA ARG A 265 7.03 -5.27 14.12
C ARG A 265 5.86 -5.00 13.18
N TYR A 266 4.68 -4.72 13.71
CA TYR A 266 3.47 -4.47 12.94
C TYR A 266 2.87 -3.11 13.27
N ALA A 267 2.33 -2.43 12.26
CA ALA A 267 1.47 -1.28 12.46
C ALA A 267 0.36 -1.28 11.42
N CYS A 268 -0.86 -1.01 11.86
CA CYS A 268 -2.00 -0.74 10.99
C CYS A 268 -2.67 0.54 11.44
N LEU A 269 -2.70 1.54 10.58
CA LEU A 269 -3.41 2.80 10.76
C LEU A 269 -4.65 2.79 9.89
N ASN A 270 -5.81 2.95 10.50
CA ASN A 270 -7.02 3.37 9.81
C ASN A 270 -7.26 4.85 10.11
N SER A 271 -7.34 5.66 9.06
CA SER A 271 -7.63 7.08 9.13
C SER A 271 -8.83 7.38 8.27
N ARG A 272 -9.85 7.97 8.88
CA ARG A 272 -11.02 8.51 8.21
C ARG A 272 -11.08 10.00 8.49
N PHE A 273 -11.21 10.80 7.44
CA PHE A 273 -11.32 12.25 7.57
C PHE A 273 -12.39 12.77 6.60
N GLY A 274 -13.59 13.04 7.12
CA GLY A 274 -14.75 13.37 6.30
C GLY A 274 -15.01 12.29 5.25
N PHE A 275 -14.82 12.66 3.97
CA PHE A 275 -15.01 11.79 2.81
C PHE A 275 -13.75 11.02 2.37
N HIS A 276 -12.62 11.15 3.09
CA HIS A 276 -11.36 10.46 2.79
C HIS A 276 -11.16 9.25 3.67
N PHE A 277 -10.86 8.11 3.05
CA PHE A 277 -10.57 6.85 3.72
C PHE A 277 -9.15 6.43 3.38
N THR A 278 -8.36 6.15 4.41
CA THR A 278 -6.97 5.74 4.24
C THR A 278 -6.60 4.65 5.22
N THR A 279 -5.99 3.59 4.71
CA THR A 279 -5.40 2.53 5.52
C THR A 279 -3.92 2.40 5.19
N ILE A 280 -3.07 2.45 6.20
CA ILE A 280 -1.65 2.10 6.09
C ILE A 280 -1.42 0.84 6.90
N GLU A 281 -0.78 -0.16 6.31
CA GLU A 281 -0.47 -1.42 6.98
C GLU A 281 1.01 -1.75 6.78
N ALA A 282 1.67 -2.27 7.80
CA ALA A 282 3.10 -2.55 7.75
C ALA A 282 3.45 -3.79 8.57
N MET A 283 4.35 -4.61 8.03
CA MET A 283 5.00 -5.70 8.77
C MET A 283 6.49 -5.73 8.45
N LEU A 284 7.31 -5.68 9.50
CA LEU A 284 8.74 -5.95 9.40
C LEU A 284 8.96 -7.44 9.63
N ALA A 285 9.32 -8.20 8.60
CA ALA A 285 9.51 -9.65 8.69
C ALA A 285 10.93 -10.03 9.20
N GLU A 286 11.05 -11.22 9.80
CA GLU A 286 12.33 -11.83 10.23
C GLU A 286 12.75 -12.98 9.30
N GLY A 287 13.89 -13.63 9.56
CA GLY A 287 14.21 -14.93 8.94
C GLY A 287 14.40 -14.93 7.42
N GLY A 288 14.70 -13.78 6.81
CA GLY A 288 14.92 -13.66 5.36
C GLY A 288 13.65 -13.50 4.52
N PHE A 289 12.49 -13.34 5.15
CA PHE A 289 11.23 -12.97 4.48
C PHE A 289 11.21 -11.46 4.16
N ASP A 290 10.44 -11.09 3.14
CA ASP A 290 10.25 -9.68 2.77
C ASP A 290 9.32 -8.98 3.76
N SER A 291 9.73 -7.79 4.18
CA SER A 291 8.87 -6.86 4.91
C SER A 291 8.00 -6.09 3.93
N TYR A 292 6.86 -5.57 4.38
CA TYR A 292 5.97 -4.79 3.50
C TYR A 292 5.42 -3.52 4.14
N ALA A 293 5.09 -2.56 3.28
CA ALA A 293 4.22 -1.42 3.54
C ALA A 293 3.08 -1.43 2.52
N GLY A 294 1.84 -1.45 3.01
CA GLY A 294 0.61 -1.38 2.24
C GLY A 294 -0.10 -0.05 2.46
N PHE A 295 -0.74 0.46 1.42
CA PHE A 295 -1.52 1.68 1.43
C PHE A 295 -2.81 1.47 0.66
N LYS A 296 -3.93 1.89 1.23
CA LYS A 296 -5.23 1.97 0.57
C LYS A 296 -5.74 3.38 0.73
N PHE A 297 -6.22 3.96 -0.37
CA PHE A 297 -6.77 5.30 -0.39
C PHE A 297 -8.02 5.33 -1.26
N SER A 298 -9.08 5.94 -0.76
CA SER A 298 -10.31 6.18 -1.52
C SER A 298 -11.11 7.37 -1.00
N GLY A 299 -12.00 7.87 -1.84
CA GLY A 299 -12.97 8.88 -1.47
C GLY A 299 -12.51 10.32 -1.67
N GLY A 300 -13.44 11.24 -1.34
CA GLY A 300 -13.29 12.67 -1.52
C GLY A 300 -14.63 13.38 -1.61
N ALA A 301 -14.60 14.70 -1.40
CA ALA A 301 -15.78 15.55 -1.32
C ALA A 301 -16.05 16.32 -2.63
N ALA A 302 -15.11 16.27 -3.58
CA ALA A 302 -15.24 16.87 -4.91
C ALA A 302 -15.89 15.92 -5.93
N ASP A 303 -16.12 16.40 -7.15
CA ASP A 303 -16.60 15.57 -8.26
C ASP A 303 -15.57 14.50 -8.67
N GLU A 304 -16.06 13.51 -9.42
CA GLU A 304 -15.30 12.33 -9.84
C GLU A 304 -13.99 12.68 -10.56
N SER A 305 -13.99 13.69 -11.43
CA SER A 305 -12.78 14.07 -12.19
C SER A 305 -11.66 14.51 -11.25
N ARG A 306 -11.97 15.38 -10.27
CA ARG A 306 -10.99 15.89 -9.30
C ARG A 306 -10.53 14.82 -8.31
N ARG A 307 -11.42 13.91 -7.90
CA ARG A 307 -11.03 12.76 -7.06
C ARG A 307 -10.08 11.81 -7.79
N ASN A 308 -10.37 11.52 -9.06
CA ASN A 308 -9.51 10.69 -9.91
C ASN A 308 -8.14 11.35 -10.15
N LEU A 309 -8.10 12.67 -10.38
CA LEU A 309 -6.84 13.43 -10.52
C LEU A 309 -5.97 13.34 -9.26
N ARG A 310 -6.56 13.49 -8.07
CA ARG A 310 -5.82 13.30 -6.83
C ARG A 310 -5.29 11.87 -6.70
N ALA A 311 -6.13 10.87 -6.93
CA ALA A 311 -5.70 9.48 -6.79
C ALA A 311 -4.57 9.13 -7.78
N ALA A 312 -4.62 9.67 -9.00
CA ALA A 312 -3.54 9.57 -9.99
C ALA A 312 -2.25 10.28 -9.54
N LEU A 313 -2.35 11.47 -8.94
CA LEU A 313 -1.20 12.18 -8.38
C LEU A 313 -0.53 11.39 -7.25
N ILE A 314 -1.32 10.82 -6.33
CA ILE A 314 -0.79 9.98 -5.24
C ILE A 314 -0.13 8.73 -5.83
N CYS A 315 -0.76 8.12 -6.85
CA CYS A 315 -0.21 6.96 -7.56
C CYS A 315 1.18 7.26 -8.15
N ASP A 316 1.35 8.38 -8.86
CA ASP A 316 2.63 8.78 -9.46
C ASP A 316 3.72 8.98 -8.40
N VAL A 317 3.41 9.67 -7.29
CA VAL A 317 4.36 9.85 -6.19
C VAL A 317 4.78 8.50 -5.62
N LEU A 318 3.83 7.60 -5.34
CA LEU A 318 4.13 6.28 -4.77
C LEU A 318 4.96 5.40 -5.72
N GLU A 319 4.63 5.36 -7.02
CA GLU A 319 5.40 4.59 -8.02
C GLU A 319 6.87 5.03 -8.09
N ARG A 320 7.13 6.35 -8.05
CA ARG A 320 8.50 6.90 -8.03
C ARG A 320 9.29 6.49 -6.80
N HIS A 321 8.61 6.23 -5.70
CA HIS A 321 9.22 5.73 -4.48
C HIS A 321 9.13 4.19 -4.36
N GLY A 322 8.93 3.46 -5.44
CA GLY A 322 9.06 1.99 -5.46
C GLY A 322 7.89 1.23 -4.87
N PHE A 323 6.70 1.86 -4.79
CA PHE A 323 5.46 1.13 -4.55
C PHE A 323 4.93 0.52 -5.84
N GLN A 324 4.32 -0.64 -5.70
CA GLN A 324 3.47 -1.27 -6.71
C GLN A 324 2.04 -0.79 -6.50
N THR A 325 1.48 -0.10 -7.48
CA THR A 325 0.16 0.54 -7.38
C THR A 325 -0.89 -0.17 -8.24
N LYS A 326 -2.15 -0.04 -7.84
CA LYS A 326 -3.34 -0.36 -8.64
C LYS A 326 -4.35 0.75 -8.42
N LEU A 327 -4.66 1.48 -9.50
CA LEU A 327 -5.60 2.59 -9.48
C LEU A 327 -6.87 2.22 -10.27
N ARG A 328 -8.04 2.42 -9.67
CA ARG A 328 -9.36 2.27 -10.30
C ARG A 328 -10.27 3.42 -9.87
N GLY A 329 -10.43 4.41 -10.75
CA GLY A 329 -11.11 5.66 -10.38
C GLY A 329 -10.33 6.37 -9.27
N ASP A 330 -10.99 6.64 -8.15
CA ASP A 330 -10.40 7.25 -6.96
C ASP A 330 -9.89 6.23 -5.93
N ASN A 331 -10.01 4.93 -6.22
CA ASN A 331 -9.52 3.85 -5.38
C ASN A 331 -8.08 3.49 -5.76
N LEU A 332 -7.16 3.72 -4.83
CA LEU A 332 -5.75 3.43 -4.96
C LEU A 332 -5.32 2.38 -3.95
N PHE A 333 -4.69 1.32 -4.43
CA PHE A 333 -3.96 0.35 -3.63
C PHE A 333 -2.48 0.46 -3.96
N ALA A 334 -1.61 0.52 -2.96
CA ALA A 334 -0.17 0.50 -3.16
C ALA A 334 0.53 -0.45 -2.20
N LYS A 335 1.59 -1.12 -2.64
CA LYS A 335 2.39 -2.03 -1.82
C LYS A 335 3.88 -1.93 -2.14
N ALA A 336 4.73 -1.76 -1.13
CA ALA A 336 6.17 -1.88 -1.24
C ALA A 336 6.64 -3.09 -0.44
N GLU A 337 7.61 -3.85 -0.97
CA GLU A 337 8.17 -5.05 -0.35
C GLU A 337 9.70 -5.01 -0.41
N SER A 338 10.37 -5.39 0.67
CA SER A 338 11.84 -5.46 0.71
C SER A 338 12.34 -6.24 1.93
N ARG A 339 13.48 -6.90 1.79
CA ARG A 339 14.24 -7.45 2.94
C ARG A 339 14.91 -6.36 3.79
N ARG A 340 15.15 -5.18 3.22
CA ARG A 340 15.80 -4.07 3.92
C ARG A 340 14.76 -3.32 4.73
N HIS A 341 14.75 -3.49 6.06
CA HIS A 341 13.80 -2.78 6.93
C HIS A 341 13.85 -1.27 6.76
N GLY A 342 15.05 -0.68 6.61
CA GLY A 342 15.21 0.75 6.35
C GLY A 342 14.45 1.23 5.11
N PHE A 343 14.44 0.43 4.03
CA PHE A 343 13.67 0.76 2.83
C PHE A 343 12.16 0.83 3.15
N ILE A 344 11.62 -0.14 3.90
CA ILE A 344 10.20 -0.15 4.27
C ILE A 344 9.88 1.00 5.23
N LEU A 345 10.74 1.30 6.20
CA LEU A 345 10.56 2.42 7.13
C LEU A 345 10.50 3.76 6.38
N ASP A 346 11.37 3.99 5.39
CA ASP A 346 11.29 5.20 4.56
C ASP A 346 9.98 5.29 3.78
N ARG A 347 9.45 4.16 3.30
CA ARG A 347 8.15 4.11 2.62
C ARG A 347 7.01 4.46 3.58
N LEU A 348 7.08 4.01 4.83
CA LEU A 348 6.11 4.39 5.85
C LEU A 348 6.15 5.88 6.19
N ARG A 349 7.34 6.49 6.21
CA ARG A 349 7.49 7.96 6.34
C ARG A 349 6.80 8.69 5.19
N ILE A 350 7.00 8.22 3.95
CA ILE A 350 6.29 8.78 2.78
C ILE A 350 4.77 8.66 2.94
N LEU A 351 4.26 7.49 3.35
CA LEU A 351 2.82 7.30 3.55
C LEU A 351 2.25 8.20 4.64
N GLY A 352 2.97 8.39 5.74
CA GLY A 352 2.60 9.33 6.81
C GLY A 352 2.55 10.79 6.34
N TYR A 353 3.52 11.21 5.53
CA TYR A 353 3.52 12.53 4.93
C TYR A 353 2.33 12.72 3.97
N LEU A 354 2.13 11.77 3.04
CA LEU A 354 1.02 11.83 2.08
C LEU A 354 -0.35 11.85 2.78
N LEU A 355 -0.53 11.06 3.84
CA LEU A 355 -1.76 11.06 4.65
C LEU A 355 -2.20 12.47 5.06
N VAL A 356 -1.26 13.34 5.40
CA VAL A 356 -1.52 14.72 5.83
C VAL A 356 -1.62 15.68 4.64
N HIS A 357 -0.70 15.56 3.69
CA HIS A 357 -0.52 16.57 2.62
C HIS A 357 -1.38 16.34 1.38
N THR A 358 -2.06 15.20 1.28
CA THR A 358 -3.02 14.94 0.18
C THR A 358 -4.47 15.18 0.58
N ARG A 359 -4.69 15.68 1.80
CA ARG A 359 -6.03 15.95 2.38
C ARG A 359 -6.75 17.02 1.60
N GLN A 360 -7.99 16.72 1.19
CA GLN A 360 -8.89 17.65 0.50
C GLN A 360 -8.26 18.34 -0.73
N LEU A 361 -7.16 17.82 -1.28
CA LEU A 361 -6.54 18.43 -2.47
C LEU A 361 -7.48 18.38 -3.67
N ASP A 362 -8.43 17.44 -3.72
CA ASP A 362 -9.51 17.39 -4.72
C ASP A 362 -10.38 18.67 -4.72
N MET A 363 -10.45 19.39 -3.61
CA MET A 363 -11.17 20.67 -3.56
C MET A 363 -10.41 21.81 -4.23
N ALA A 364 -9.09 21.72 -4.29
CA ALA A 364 -8.19 22.73 -4.86
C ALA A 364 -7.69 22.38 -6.28
N MET A 365 -7.71 21.11 -6.67
CA MET A 365 -7.27 20.67 -8.00
C MET A 365 -8.33 21.01 -9.05
N ALA A 366 -8.13 22.11 -9.78
CA ALA A 366 -9.02 22.50 -10.88
C ALA A 366 -8.68 21.79 -12.20
N ASP A 367 -7.40 21.49 -12.44
CA ASP A 367 -6.90 20.91 -13.69
C ASP A 367 -5.60 20.10 -13.48
N GLN A 368 -5.09 19.52 -14.56
CA GLN A 368 -3.85 18.72 -14.56
C GLN A 368 -2.60 19.56 -14.20
N GLY A 369 -2.55 20.85 -14.57
CA GLY A 369 -1.40 21.71 -14.26
C GLY A 369 -1.29 22.00 -12.76
N ALA A 370 -2.42 22.21 -12.09
CA ALA A 370 -2.49 22.34 -10.64
C ALA A 370 -2.04 21.03 -9.94
N ALA A 371 -2.43 19.87 -10.48
CA ALA A 371 -1.97 18.57 -9.97
C ALA A 371 -0.45 18.40 -10.15
N ASP A 372 0.10 18.76 -11.31
CA ASP A 372 1.54 18.64 -11.57
C ASP A 372 2.38 19.52 -10.62
N ALA A 373 1.96 20.77 -10.38
CA ALA A 373 2.65 21.65 -9.43
C ALA A 373 2.60 21.11 -7.98
N LEU A 374 1.47 20.53 -7.57
CA LEU A 374 1.35 19.89 -6.27
C LEU A 374 2.24 18.65 -6.17
N ARG A 375 2.29 17.81 -7.20
CA ARG A 375 3.18 16.65 -7.25
C ARG A 375 4.63 17.08 -7.04
N ASP A 376 5.09 18.09 -7.76
CA ASP A 376 6.49 18.52 -7.69
C ASP A 376 6.84 19.05 -6.30
N LYS A 377 5.91 19.76 -5.65
CA LYS A 377 6.04 20.16 -4.24
C LYS A 377 6.14 18.94 -3.30
N LEU A 378 5.23 17.97 -3.44
CA LEU A 378 5.24 16.76 -2.59
C LEU A 378 6.55 15.99 -2.73
N LEU A 379 7.07 15.86 -3.96
CA LEU A 379 8.34 15.18 -4.23
C LEU A 379 9.52 15.89 -3.56
N ALA A 380 9.56 17.23 -3.64
CA ALA A 380 10.61 18.02 -2.98
C ALA A 380 10.57 17.88 -1.45
N ASP A 381 9.38 17.95 -0.85
CA ASP A 381 9.20 17.77 0.60
C ASP A 381 9.63 16.36 1.04
N ILE A 382 9.28 15.33 0.27
CA ILE A 382 9.68 13.94 0.53
C ILE A 382 11.20 13.79 0.45
N GLU A 383 11.86 14.38 -0.54
CA GLU A 383 13.31 14.32 -0.69
C GLU A 383 14.02 14.93 0.54
N VAL A 384 13.59 16.11 0.97
CA VAL A 384 14.11 16.77 2.17
C VAL A 384 13.86 15.94 3.43
N MET A 385 12.67 15.37 3.57
CA MET A 385 12.32 14.51 4.71
C MET A 385 13.20 13.25 4.77
N LEU A 386 13.41 12.58 3.64
CA LEU A 386 14.20 11.35 3.57
C LEU A 386 15.70 11.59 3.74
N ALA A 387 16.19 12.80 3.43
CA ALA A 387 17.58 13.18 3.72
C ALA A 387 17.88 13.23 5.23
N ARG A 388 16.85 13.41 6.08
CA ARG A 388 16.99 13.30 7.54
C ARG A 388 17.03 11.82 7.96
N PRO A 389 18.06 11.38 8.71
CA PRO A 389 18.13 10.02 9.19
C PRO A 389 16.97 9.72 10.15
N PHE A 390 16.32 8.57 9.94
CA PHE A 390 15.27 8.09 10.84
C PHE A 390 15.89 7.23 11.96
N MET A 391 15.86 7.75 13.19
CA MET A 391 16.33 7.08 14.40
C MET A 391 15.11 6.67 15.25
N PRO A 392 14.56 5.45 15.09
CA PRO A 392 13.46 4.99 15.93
C PRO A 392 13.94 4.92 17.40
N GLY A 393 13.39 5.77 18.26
CA GLY A 393 13.65 5.76 19.71
C GLY A 393 14.51 6.91 20.26
N GLU A 394 14.96 7.88 19.45
CA GLU A 394 15.46 9.14 20.00
C GLU A 394 14.29 9.95 20.56
N LYS A 395 14.32 10.20 21.87
CA LYS A 395 13.30 10.95 22.60
C LYS A 395 13.21 12.38 22.06
N THR A 396 12.31 12.63 21.13
CA THR A 396 11.88 13.99 20.83
C THR A 396 11.10 14.49 22.05
N GLY A 397 11.71 15.45 22.77
CA GLY A 397 11.27 16.19 23.96
C GLY A 397 9.93 15.81 24.60
N ASP A 398 9.98 15.48 25.89
CA ASP A 398 8.81 15.30 26.77
C ASP A 398 7.81 16.45 26.60
N ASP A 399 6.63 16.13 26.09
CA ASP A 399 5.48 17.03 26.13
C ASP A 399 4.68 16.73 27.41
N PRO A 400 4.50 17.72 28.31
CA PRO A 400 3.75 17.50 29.53
C PRO A 400 2.31 17.11 29.22
N LEU A 401 1.76 16.21 30.04
CA LEU A 401 0.34 15.83 30.00
C LEU A 401 -0.53 17.09 30.04
N PRO A 402 -1.59 17.20 29.23
CA PRO A 402 -2.55 18.28 29.39
C PRO A 402 -3.18 18.17 30.78
N ASP A 403 -3.07 19.24 31.56
CA ASP A 403 -3.68 19.35 32.88
C ASP A 403 -5.18 19.05 32.77
N GLY A 404 -5.66 18.15 33.64
CA GLY A 404 -7.05 17.70 33.63
C GLY A 404 -8.01 18.85 33.94
N GLU A 405 -8.71 19.34 32.92
CA GLU A 405 -9.88 20.18 33.13
C GLU A 405 -11.05 19.33 33.65
N GLY A 406 -11.31 19.52 34.95
CA GLY A 406 -12.65 19.67 35.53
C GLY A 406 -13.72 18.65 35.14
N GLY A 407 -13.90 17.63 35.99
CA GLY A 407 -15.17 16.88 36.03
C GLY A 407 -16.37 17.83 36.25
N PRO A 408 -17.56 17.51 35.70
CA PRO A 408 -18.73 18.36 35.85
C PRO A 408 -19.12 18.41 37.33
N GLY A 409 -18.97 19.60 37.92
CA GLY A 409 -19.38 19.89 39.28
C GLY A 409 -20.85 19.58 39.47
N THR A 410 -21.13 18.69 40.41
CA THR A 410 -22.42 18.50 41.06
C THR A 410 -22.91 19.84 41.62
N ARG A 411 -23.84 20.50 40.93
CA ARG A 411 -24.69 21.51 41.57
C ARG A 411 -25.72 20.79 42.43
N ALA A 412 -25.35 20.57 43.68
CA ALA A 412 -26.32 20.51 44.77
C ALA A 412 -26.85 21.93 44.99
N GLY A 413 -28.17 22.09 44.87
CA GLY A 413 -28.88 23.31 45.22
C GLY A 413 -30.26 22.92 45.72
N GLY A 414 -30.34 22.60 47.01
CA GLY A 414 -31.60 22.54 47.74
C GLY A 414 -31.84 23.88 48.42
N ALA A 415 -33.02 24.44 48.17
CA ALA A 415 -33.91 25.13 49.10
C ALA A 415 -35.21 25.45 48.35
#